data_AF-A0A368BWV8-F1
#
_entry.id   AF-A0A368BWV8-F1
#
_cell.length_a   1.000
_cell.length_b   1.000
_cell.length_c   1.000
_cell.angle_alpha   90.00
_cell.angle_beta   90.00
_cell.angle_gamma   90.00
#
_symmetry.space_group_name_H-M   'P 1'
#
loop_
_entity.id
_entity.type
_entity.pdbx_description
1 polymer ?
#
loop_
_entity_poly.entity_id
_entity_poly.type
_entity_poly.pdbx_seq_one_letter_code
_entity_poly.pdbx_strand_id
1 'polypeptide(L)'
;MNKSIFSMNTLSKYGDLFQIIGVIGIISSLIFVGLELRQTQKIAIAGQQQARTILRTNQLLSAYDFTPEEIGVENIPWSQQSNLQRYTREQRQVYYWTVLENNFYQYSQGMMDDEIWNKEKQYIDMQWSHCHLRHVYEGQVFMESFKEYVANLPDPCVNGNYSDGLIKKFN
;
A
#
# COMPACT_ATOMS: atom_id res chain seq x y z
N MET A 1 -34.03 52.84 45.11
CA MET A 1 -32.70 52.85 44.46
C MET A 1 -32.16 51.42 44.42
N ASN A 2 -31.38 51.06 43.39
CA ASN A 2 -30.60 49.80 43.27
C ASN A 2 -31.15 48.63 42.42
N LYS A 3 -31.72 48.88 41.23
CA LYS A 3 -31.91 47.83 40.19
C LYS A 3 -30.87 47.86 39.06
N SER A 4 -30.08 48.93 38.91
CA SER A 4 -29.13 49.09 37.79
C SER A 4 -27.78 48.39 38.01
N ILE A 5 -27.32 48.25 39.25
CA ILE A 5 -25.99 47.69 39.57
C ILE A 5 -25.95 46.16 39.39
N PHE A 6 -27.07 45.48 39.65
CA PHE A 6 -27.17 44.02 39.47
C PHE A 6 -27.20 43.61 37.99
N SER A 7 -27.63 44.51 37.09
CA SER A 7 -27.71 44.29 35.64
C SER A 7 -26.33 44.37 34.95
N MET A 8 -25.49 45.33 35.33
CA MET A 8 -24.14 45.51 34.77
C MET A 8 -23.21 44.33 35.06
N ASN A 9 -23.29 43.73 36.26
CA ASN A 9 -22.46 42.59 36.65
C ASN A 9 -22.83 41.27 35.94
N THR A 10 -24.07 41.13 35.47
CA THR A 10 -24.48 40.00 34.65
C THR A 10 -24.08 40.18 33.18
N LEU A 11 -24.20 41.40 32.63
CA LEU A 11 -23.79 41.71 31.26
C LEU A 11 -22.28 41.53 31.02
N SER A 12 -21.43 41.94 31.97
CA SER A 12 -19.99 41.71 31.90
C SER A 12 -19.62 40.23 31.92
N LYS A 13 -20.26 39.44 32.81
CA LYS A 13 -20.08 37.98 32.88
C LYS A 13 -20.44 37.26 31.58
N TYR A 14 -21.47 37.71 30.86
CA TYR A 14 -21.79 37.14 29.55
C TYR A 14 -20.73 37.51 28.49
N GLY A 15 -20.18 38.73 28.53
CA GLY A 15 -19.08 39.15 27.66
C GLY A 15 -17.83 38.28 27.83
N ASP A 16 -17.41 38.04 29.07
CA ASP A 16 -16.25 37.18 29.38
C ASP A 16 -16.48 35.73 28.91
N LEU A 17 -17.70 35.21 29.07
CA LEU A 17 -18.08 33.89 28.58
C LEU A 17 -17.98 33.80 27.05
N PHE A 18 -18.53 34.79 26.32
CA PHE A 18 -18.44 34.81 24.86
C PHE A 18 -17.00 34.95 24.36
N GLN A 19 -16.16 35.70 25.08
CA GLN A 19 -14.74 35.81 24.74
C GLN A 19 -14.00 34.48 24.91
N ILE A 20 -14.23 33.77 26.03
CA ILE A 20 -13.66 32.44 26.27
C ILE A 20 -14.12 31.45 25.18
N ILE A 21 -15.43 31.43 24.88
CA ILE A 21 -15.98 30.58 23.83
C ILE A 21 -15.39 30.94 22.45
N GLY A 22 -15.21 32.23 22.16
CA GLY A 22 -14.60 32.69 20.92
C GLY A 22 -13.16 32.21 20.76
N VAL A 23 -12.33 32.34 21.81
CA VAL A 23 -10.95 31.84 21.80
C VAL A 23 -10.91 30.32 21.67
N ILE A 24 -11.76 29.60 22.39
CA ILE A 24 -11.89 28.14 22.27
C ILE A 24 -12.31 27.75 20.85
N GLY A 25 -13.22 28.51 20.23
CA GLY A 25 -13.66 28.29 18.85
C GLY A 25 -12.52 28.43 17.85
N ILE A 26 -11.68 29.47 17.99
CA ILE A 26 -10.48 29.67 17.15
C ILE A 26 -9.47 28.54 17.36
N ILE A 27 -9.22 28.13 18.61
CA ILE A 27 -8.29 27.03 18.89
C ILE A 27 -8.82 25.72 18.27
N SER A 28 -10.11 25.45 18.41
CA SER A 28 -10.74 24.24 17.88
C SER A 28 -10.69 24.20 16.35
N SER A 29 -10.92 25.34 15.68
CA SER A 29 -10.82 25.41 14.22
C SER A 29 -9.39 25.21 13.71
N LEU A 30 -8.39 25.77 14.41
CA LEU A 30 -6.97 25.57 14.07
C LEU A 30 -6.53 24.11 14.25
N ILE A 31 -7.00 23.44 15.31
CA ILE A 31 -6.74 22.02 15.52
C ILE A 31 -7.33 21.19 14.38
N PHE A 32 -8.58 21.47 14.00
CA PHE A 32 -9.26 20.77 12.90
C PHE A 32 -8.51 20.93 11.58
N VAL A 33 -8.14 22.17 11.22
CA VAL A 33 -7.33 22.45 10.01
C VAL A 33 -5.98 21.74 10.07
N GLY A 34 -5.32 21.71 11.24
CA GLY A 34 -4.06 20.99 11.41
C GLY A 34 -4.19 19.48 11.15
N LEU A 35 -5.31 18.88 11.56
CA LEU A 35 -5.61 17.47 11.29
C LEU A 35 -5.88 17.22 9.79
N GLU A 36 -6.67 18.07 9.15
CA GLU A 36 -6.94 17.98 7.69
C GLU A 36 -5.67 18.12 6.84
N LEU A 37 -4.77 19.05 7.20
CA LEU A 37 -3.49 19.22 6.51
C LEU A 37 -2.61 17.98 6.65
N ARG A 38 -2.55 17.38 7.85
CA ARG A 38 -1.78 16.14 8.07
C ARG A 38 -2.33 14.98 7.25
N GLN A 39 -3.66 14.85 7.17
CA GLN A 39 -4.30 13.82 6.34
C GLN A 39 -4.03 14.06 4.86
N THR A 40 -4.16 15.30 4.39
CA THR A 40 -3.90 15.69 2.99
C THR A 40 -2.45 15.40 2.60
N GLN A 41 -1.49 15.73 3.46
CA GLN A 41 -0.08 15.42 3.23
C GLN A 41 0.16 13.91 3.11
N LYS A 42 -0.46 13.11 3.98
CA LYS A 42 -0.35 11.65 3.95
C LYS A 42 -0.88 11.07 2.63
N ILE A 43 -2.05 11.52 2.18
CA ILE A 43 -2.65 11.13 0.89
C ILE A 43 -1.73 11.54 -0.27
N ALA A 44 -1.13 12.73 -0.22
CA ALA A 44 -0.24 13.22 -1.28
C ALA A 44 1.03 12.36 -1.41
N ILE A 45 1.69 12.01 -0.30
CA ILE A 45 2.88 11.15 -0.31
C ILE A 45 2.53 9.77 -0.86
N ALA A 46 1.38 9.23 -0.45
CA ALA A 46 0.91 7.95 -0.95
C ALA A 46 0.57 7.94 -2.44
N GLY A 47 -0.13 8.98 -2.91
CA GLY A 47 -0.40 9.18 -4.32
C GLY A 47 0.88 9.29 -5.14
N GLN A 48 1.93 9.93 -4.59
CA GLN A 48 3.24 9.97 -5.24
C GLN A 48 3.88 8.58 -5.34
N GLN A 49 3.80 7.76 -4.29
CA GLN A 49 4.31 6.39 -4.32
C GLN A 49 3.55 5.52 -5.34
N GLN A 50 2.22 5.62 -5.38
CA GLN A 50 1.39 4.97 -6.39
C GLN A 50 1.73 5.44 -7.82
N ALA A 51 1.92 6.74 -8.03
CA ALA A 51 2.30 7.28 -9.34
C ALA A 51 3.67 6.74 -9.81
N ARG A 52 4.64 6.62 -8.91
CA ARG A 52 5.95 5.99 -9.21
C ARG A 52 5.80 4.53 -9.59
N THR A 53 4.97 3.79 -8.87
CA THR A 53 4.64 2.39 -9.19
C THR A 53 4.02 2.30 -10.59
N ILE A 54 3.03 3.14 -10.92
CA ILE A 54 2.39 3.16 -12.25
C ILE A 54 3.41 3.45 -13.37
N LEU A 55 4.28 4.44 -13.17
CA LEU A 55 5.33 4.77 -14.15
C LEU A 55 6.28 3.59 -14.37
N ARG A 56 6.73 2.95 -13.27
CA ARG A 56 7.61 1.79 -13.33
C ARG A 56 6.93 0.60 -14.01
N THR A 57 5.67 0.31 -13.68
CA THR A 57 4.92 -0.77 -14.33
C THR A 57 4.67 -0.50 -15.81
N ASN A 58 4.36 0.74 -16.19
CA ASN A 58 4.19 1.10 -17.60
C ASN A 58 5.50 0.93 -18.37
N GLN A 59 6.64 1.31 -17.79
CA GLN A 59 7.94 1.07 -18.40
C GLN A 59 8.21 -0.43 -18.57
N LEU A 60 7.93 -1.26 -17.56
CA LEU A 60 8.09 -2.71 -17.65
C LEU A 60 7.19 -3.33 -18.72
N LEU A 61 5.91 -2.95 -18.74
CA LEU A 61 4.92 -3.47 -19.69
C LEU A 61 5.17 -2.99 -21.12
N SER A 62 5.79 -1.82 -21.31
CA SER A 62 6.14 -1.32 -22.65
C SER A 62 7.14 -2.20 -23.40
N ALA A 63 7.88 -3.04 -22.67
CA ALA A 63 8.79 -4.01 -23.24
C ALA A 63 8.12 -5.37 -23.55
N TYR A 64 6.84 -5.55 -23.22
CA TYR A 64 6.11 -6.80 -23.47
C TYR A 64 5.36 -6.70 -24.79
N ASP A 65 5.60 -7.65 -25.68
CA ASP A 65 4.95 -7.70 -27.00
C ASP A 65 3.73 -8.65 -27.03
N PHE A 66 3.32 -9.16 -25.85
CA PHE A 66 2.20 -10.11 -25.64
C PHE A 66 2.05 -11.13 -26.77
N THR A 67 3.16 -11.80 -27.10
CA THR A 67 3.15 -12.77 -28.20
C THR A 67 2.35 -14.02 -27.80
N PRO A 68 1.84 -14.81 -28.76
CA PRO A 68 1.14 -16.07 -28.45
C PRO A 68 1.95 -17.04 -27.57
N GLU A 69 3.29 -16.98 -27.64
CA GLU A 69 4.20 -17.81 -26.84
C GLU A 69 4.29 -17.36 -25.37
N GLU A 70 3.91 -16.11 -25.08
CA GLU A 70 3.95 -15.48 -23.76
C GLU A 70 2.58 -15.49 -23.06
N ILE A 71 1.48 -15.58 -23.82
CA ILE A 71 0.13 -15.63 -23.25
C ILE A 71 -0.03 -16.93 -22.47
N GLY A 72 -0.34 -16.80 -21.17
CA GLY A 72 -0.60 -17.95 -20.30
C GLY A 72 0.64 -18.78 -19.96
N VAL A 73 1.85 -18.21 -20.07
CA VAL A 73 3.11 -18.84 -19.63
C VAL A 73 3.03 -19.33 -18.17
N GLU A 74 2.19 -18.71 -17.35
CA GLU A 74 1.93 -19.10 -15.97
C GLU A 74 1.19 -20.44 -15.81
N ASN A 75 0.60 -20.94 -16.89
CA ASN A 75 -0.05 -22.25 -16.94
C ASN A 75 0.90 -23.36 -17.42
N ILE A 76 2.14 -23.04 -17.77
CA ILE A 76 3.15 -23.99 -18.23
C ILE A 76 4.09 -24.28 -17.04
N PRO A 77 4.28 -25.53 -16.62
CA PRO A 77 5.24 -25.88 -15.57
C PRO A 77 6.64 -25.33 -15.89
N TRP A 78 7.35 -24.83 -14.89
CA TRP A 78 8.65 -24.15 -15.09
C TRP A 78 9.67 -25.03 -15.84
N SER A 79 9.68 -26.33 -15.54
CA SER A 79 10.53 -27.34 -16.18
C SER A 79 10.30 -27.47 -17.68
N GLN A 80 9.09 -27.15 -18.16
CA GLN A 80 8.66 -27.28 -19.56
C GLN A 80 8.75 -25.97 -20.35
N GLN A 81 9.05 -24.85 -19.68
CA GLN A 81 9.16 -23.55 -20.34
C GLN A 81 10.43 -23.42 -21.18
N SER A 82 10.30 -22.77 -22.34
CA SER A 82 11.45 -22.34 -23.14
C SER A 82 12.26 -21.26 -22.41
N ASN A 83 13.48 -20.98 -22.87
CA ASN A 83 14.30 -19.90 -22.29
C ASN A 83 13.61 -18.53 -22.40
N LEU A 84 12.92 -18.26 -23.51
CA LEU A 84 12.16 -17.03 -23.69
C LEU A 84 11.00 -16.95 -22.69
N GLN A 85 10.25 -18.03 -22.52
CA GLN A 85 9.14 -18.10 -21.57
C GLN A 85 9.60 -17.87 -20.12
N ARG A 86 10.73 -18.47 -19.73
CA ARG A 86 11.34 -18.24 -18.41
C ARG A 86 11.73 -16.78 -18.21
N TYR A 87 12.37 -16.18 -19.22
CA TYR A 87 12.71 -14.76 -19.19
C TYR A 87 11.46 -13.88 -19.04
N THR A 88 10.40 -14.13 -19.82
CA THR A 88 9.11 -13.42 -19.69
C THR A 88 8.52 -13.58 -18.28
N ARG A 89 8.61 -14.77 -17.69
CA ARG A 89 8.16 -15.02 -16.31
C ARG A 89 8.95 -14.24 -15.27
N GLU A 90 10.26 -14.17 -15.40
CA GLU A 90 11.11 -13.37 -14.51
C GLU A 90 10.75 -11.88 -14.61
N GLN A 91 10.52 -11.37 -15.82
CA GLN A 91 10.09 -9.99 -16.00
C GLN A 91 8.72 -9.72 -15.37
N ARG A 92 7.74 -10.62 -15.53
CA ARG A 92 6.44 -10.48 -14.85
C ARG A 92 6.57 -10.55 -13.34
N GLN A 93 7.50 -11.36 -12.84
CA GLN A 93 7.78 -11.42 -11.42
C GLN A 93 8.27 -10.06 -10.88
N VAL A 94 9.11 -9.35 -11.64
CA VAL A 94 9.52 -7.96 -11.33
C VAL A 94 8.32 -7.03 -11.24
N TYR A 95 7.37 -7.14 -12.18
CA TYR A 95 6.12 -6.38 -12.16
C TYR A 95 5.29 -6.70 -10.91
N TYR A 96 5.05 -7.98 -10.60
CA TYR A 96 4.25 -8.38 -9.45
C TYR A 96 4.85 -7.87 -8.15
N TRP A 97 6.15 -8.06 -7.91
CA TRP A 97 6.79 -7.54 -6.70
C TRP A 97 6.71 -6.02 -6.58
N THR A 98 6.82 -5.29 -7.69
CA THR A 98 6.68 -3.83 -7.72
C THR A 98 5.28 -3.37 -7.29
N VAL A 99 4.24 -4.08 -7.73
CA VAL A 99 2.85 -3.79 -7.34
C VAL A 99 2.60 -4.19 -5.89
N LEU A 100 3.08 -5.36 -5.47
CA LEU A 100 2.88 -5.89 -4.13
C LEU A 100 3.55 -5.03 -3.05
N GLU A 101 4.76 -4.51 -3.31
CA GLU A 101 5.40 -3.54 -2.42
C GLU A 101 4.55 -2.27 -2.28
N ASN A 102 3.98 -1.77 -3.38
CA ASN A 102 3.09 -0.61 -3.33
C ASN A 102 1.85 -0.90 -2.49
N ASN A 103 1.21 -2.04 -2.71
CA ASN A 103 0.02 -2.44 -1.97
C ASN A 103 0.31 -2.56 -0.46
N PHE A 104 1.43 -3.18 -0.09
CA PHE A 104 1.91 -3.21 1.30
C PHE A 104 2.12 -1.80 1.86
N TYR A 105 2.76 -0.91 1.09
CA TYR A 105 2.93 0.48 1.50
C TYR A 105 1.59 1.18 1.75
N GLN A 106 0.63 1.07 0.82
CA GLN A 106 -0.70 1.67 0.96
C GLN A 106 -1.43 1.16 2.20
N TYR A 107 -1.32 -0.15 2.49
CA TYR A 107 -1.85 -0.75 3.72
C TYR A 107 -1.14 -0.24 4.99
N SER A 108 0.20 -0.18 4.99
CA SER A 108 0.98 0.35 6.12
C SER A 108 0.63 1.80 6.46
N GLN A 109 0.19 2.55 5.45
CA GLN A 109 -0.29 3.92 5.58
C GLN A 109 -1.81 3.98 5.87
N GLY A 110 -2.51 2.87 6.08
CA GLY A 110 -3.93 2.86 6.44
C GLY A 110 -4.85 3.41 5.34
N MET A 111 -4.46 3.27 4.06
CA MET A 111 -5.27 3.68 2.90
C MET A 111 -5.78 2.48 2.11
N MET A 112 -5.61 1.28 2.66
CA MET A 112 -6.17 0.03 2.15
C MET A 112 -6.87 -0.65 3.32
N ASP A 113 -8.08 -1.14 3.09
CA ASP A 113 -8.83 -1.86 4.12
C ASP A 113 -8.28 -3.29 4.31
N ASP A 114 -8.65 -3.90 5.43
CA ASP A 114 -8.20 -5.24 5.80
C ASP A 114 -8.70 -6.33 4.85
N GLU A 115 -9.88 -6.19 4.24
CA GLU A 115 -10.40 -7.17 3.28
C GLU A 115 -9.54 -7.21 2.01
N ILE A 116 -9.24 -6.04 1.43
CA ILE A 116 -8.36 -5.93 0.26
C ILE A 116 -6.96 -6.41 0.65
N TRP A 117 -6.44 -5.97 1.79
CA TRP A 117 -5.12 -6.40 2.24
C TRP A 117 -5.02 -7.90 2.44
N ASN A 118 -6.07 -8.54 2.98
CA ASN A 118 -6.10 -10.00 3.13
C ASN A 118 -5.97 -10.72 1.79
N LYS A 119 -6.52 -10.18 0.68
CA LYS A 119 -6.33 -10.72 -0.67
C LYS A 119 -4.91 -10.47 -1.17
N GLU A 120 -4.37 -9.27 -0.97
CA GLU A 120 -2.98 -8.93 -1.34
C GLU A 120 -1.95 -9.83 -0.64
N LYS A 121 -2.16 -10.17 0.63
CA LYS A 121 -1.31 -11.14 1.35
C LYS A 121 -1.27 -12.50 0.66
N GLN A 122 -2.39 -12.97 0.13
CA GLN A 122 -2.44 -14.24 -0.60
C GLN A 122 -1.66 -14.17 -1.90
N TYR A 123 -1.69 -13.02 -2.60
CA TYR A 123 -0.83 -12.81 -3.77
C TYR A 123 0.64 -12.79 -3.38
N ILE A 124 1.02 -12.14 -2.27
CA ILE A 124 2.41 -12.16 -1.77
C ILE A 124 2.84 -13.59 -1.45
N ASP A 125 2.03 -14.35 -0.71
CA ASP A 125 2.32 -15.74 -0.37
C ASP A 125 2.46 -16.61 -1.62
N MET A 126 1.56 -16.43 -2.59
CA MET A 126 1.64 -17.11 -3.87
C MET A 126 2.93 -16.78 -4.63
N GLN A 127 3.31 -15.51 -4.74
CA GLN A 127 4.56 -15.10 -5.39
C GLN A 127 5.79 -15.59 -4.62
N TRP A 128 5.72 -15.58 -3.29
CA TRP A 128 6.74 -16.16 -2.42
C TRP A 128 6.84 -17.68 -2.68
N SER A 129 5.74 -18.40 -2.91
CA SER A 129 5.81 -19.84 -3.18
C SER A 129 6.50 -20.25 -4.49
N HIS A 130 6.81 -19.31 -5.40
CA HIS A 130 7.54 -19.58 -6.64
C HIS A 130 9.06 -19.67 -6.41
N CYS A 131 9.52 -20.82 -5.90
CA CYS A 131 10.92 -21.01 -5.49
C CYS A 131 11.96 -20.81 -6.61
N HIS A 132 11.61 -21.11 -7.86
CA HIS A 132 12.50 -20.91 -9.01
C HIS A 132 12.58 -19.44 -9.47
N LEU A 133 11.79 -18.54 -8.87
CA LEU A 133 11.78 -17.10 -9.15
C LEU A 133 12.28 -16.26 -7.95
N ARG A 134 12.80 -16.89 -6.89
CA ARG A 134 13.33 -16.20 -5.69
C ARG A 134 14.38 -15.17 -6.00
N HIS A 135 15.29 -15.51 -6.91
CA HIS A 135 16.38 -14.65 -7.32
C HIS A 135 15.88 -13.32 -7.91
N VAL A 136 14.66 -13.29 -8.47
CA VAL A 136 14.06 -12.04 -8.97
C VAL A 136 13.78 -11.08 -7.82
N TYR A 137 13.20 -11.57 -6.72
CA TYR A 137 12.99 -10.77 -5.51
C TYR A 137 14.32 -10.34 -4.90
N GLU A 138 15.26 -11.28 -4.74
CA GLU A 138 16.56 -11.01 -4.11
C GLU A 138 17.41 -10.02 -4.92
N GLY A 139 17.24 -9.99 -6.25
CA GLY A 139 17.90 -9.05 -7.15
C GLY A 139 17.28 -7.65 -7.18
N GLN A 140 16.18 -7.41 -6.47
CA GLN A 140 15.48 -6.13 -6.43
C GLN A 140 15.71 -5.39 -5.11
N VAL A 141 15.62 -4.05 -5.17
CA VAL A 141 15.69 -3.18 -4.00
C VAL A 141 14.27 -2.82 -3.57
N PHE A 142 13.95 -3.16 -2.32
CA PHE A 142 12.66 -2.88 -1.68
C PHE A 142 12.82 -2.07 -0.40
N MET A 143 11.72 -1.45 0.05
CA MET A 143 11.54 -0.85 1.36
C MET A 143 11.88 -1.85 2.47
N GLU A 144 12.58 -1.40 3.51
CA GLU A 144 13.00 -2.28 4.61
C GLU A 144 11.82 -3.00 5.28
N SER A 145 10.75 -2.26 5.55
CA SER A 145 9.53 -2.81 6.14
C SER A 145 8.86 -3.89 5.28
N PHE A 146 8.96 -3.78 3.94
CA PHE A 146 8.45 -4.82 3.05
C PHE A 146 9.35 -6.05 3.07
N LYS A 147 10.67 -5.86 3.10
CA LYS A 147 11.63 -6.97 3.24
C LYS A 147 11.43 -7.73 4.54
N GLU A 148 11.28 -7.02 5.65
CA GLU A 148 10.97 -7.60 6.96
C GLU A 148 9.64 -8.37 6.93
N TYR A 149 8.60 -7.81 6.31
CA TYR A 149 7.32 -8.50 6.16
C TYR A 149 7.48 -9.83 5.39
N VAL A 150 8.15 -9.79 4.24
CA VAL A 150 8.36 -10.97 3.38
C VAL A 150 9.25 -12.02 4.07
N ALA A 151 10.30 -11.60 4.77
CA ALA A 151 11.21 -12.50 5.49
C ALA A 151 10.53 -13.28 6.62
N ASN A 152 9.43 -12.77 7.16
CA ASN A 152 8.64 -13.43 8.21
C ASN A 152 7.54 -14.36 7.67
N LEU A 153 7.38 -14.46 6.34
CA LEU A 153 6.43 -15.41 5.75
C LEU A 153 6.93 -16.85 5.91
N PRO A 154 6.04 -17.83 6.06
CA PRO A 154 6.41 -19.24 5.96
C PRO A 154 7.14 -19.51 4.65
N ASP A 155 8.24 -20.28 4.70
CA ASP A 155 8.99 -20.62 3.49
C ASP A 155 8.62 -22.03 2.97
N PRO A 156 7.81 -22.13 1.90
CA PRO A 156 7.47 -23.41 1.30
C PRO A 156 8.65 -24.05 0.53
N CYS A 157 9.69 -23.28 0.21
CA CYS A 157 10.84 -23.74 -0.57
C CYS A 157 11.77 -24.66 0.22
N VAL A 158 11.83 -24.50 1.54
CA VAL A 158 12.63 -25.36 2.43
C VAL A 158 11.91 -26.69 2.72
N ASN A 159 10.58 -26.70 2.68
CA ASN A 159 9.76 -27.82 3.13
C ASN A 159 9.24 -28.72 1.98
N GLY A 160 9.66 -28.49 0.74
CA GLY A 160 9.26 -29.30 -0.43
C GLY A 160 7.79 -29.16 -0.86
N ASN A 161 7.05 -28.20 -0.30
CA ASN A 161 5.62 -27.95 -0.60
C ASN A 161 5.43 -26.76 -1.57
N TYR A 162 6.32 -26.61 -2.55
CA TYR A 162 6.29 -25.47 -3.47
C TYR A 162 5.51 -25.74 -4.75
N SER A 163 5.01 -24.68 -5.38
CA SER A 163 4.34 -24.78 -6.69
C SER A 163 5.38 -24.92 -7.80
N ASP A 164 5.17 -25.88 -8.72
CA ASP A 164 6.03 -26.13 -9.91
C ASP A 164 5.91 -25.03 -11.00
N GLY A 165 5.60 -23.80 -10.56
CA GLY A 165 5.37 -22.63 -11.40
C GLY A 165 3.93 -22.44 -11.82
N LEU A 166 2.99 -23.27 -11.37
CA LEU A 166 1.58 -23.04 -11.69
C LEU A 166 0.97 -22.08 -10.69
N ILE A 167 0.35 -21.01 -11.19
CA ILE A 167 -0.54 -20.19 -10.38
C ILE A 167 -1.70 -21.08 -9.95
N LYS A 168 -1.80 -21.40 -8.65
CA LYS A 168 -3.03 -22.00 -8.10
C LYS A 168 -4.15 -21.02 -8.39
N LYS A 169 -5.08 -21.39 -9.28
CA LYS A 169 -6.29 -20.61 -9.47
C LYS A 169 -6.95 -20.49 -8.10
N PHE A 170 -7.14 -19.27 -7.62
CA PHE A 170 -7.97 -19.01 -6.46
C PHE A 170 -9.35 -19.59 -6.79
N ASN A 171 -9.74 -20.65 -6.08
CA ASN A 171 -11.08 -21.22 -6.16
C ASN A 171 -12.09 -20.28 -5.50
#